data_AF-A0A958Q1U1-F1
#
_entry.id   AF-A0A958Q1U1-F1
#
_cell.length_a   1.000
_cell.length_b   1.000
_cell.length_c   1.000
_cell.angle_alpha   90.00
_cell.angle_beta   90.00
_cell.angle_gamma   90.00
#
_symmetry.space_group_name_H-M   'P 1'
#
loop_
_entity.id
_entity.type
_entity.pdbx_description
1 polymer ?
#
loop_
_entity_poly.entity_id
_entity_poly.type
_entity_poly.pdbx_seq_one_letter_code
_entity_poly.pdbx_strand_id
1 'polypeptide(L)'
;MSIRYASDGNGLVVEMIHLLVVQPEASVSEVEKLARRYAMTGGFEVALPESLSSSERFQLRAVWEPRLEKYPAGSAARCSSLAGRILGALEAHERGEIEL
;
A
#
# COMPACT_ATOMS: atom_id res chain seq x y z
N MET A 1 1.13 9.85 -9.83
CA MET A 1 2.60 9.88 -9.71
C MET A 1 2.91 11.10 -8.86
N SER A 2 3.56 10.90 -7.72
CA SER A 2 3.77 11.96 -6.74
C SER A 2 5.26 12.18 -6.57
N ILE A 3 5.69 13.44 -6.60
CA ILE A 3 7.08 13.82 -6.42
C ILE A 3 7.26 14.22 -4.96
N ARG A 4 8.13 13.53 -4.22
CA ARG A 4 8.56 13.97 -2.90
C ARG A 4 9.96 14.56 -2.98
N TYR A 5 10.16 15.64 -2.25
CA TYR A 5 11.45 16.27 -2.09
C TYR A 5 12.02 15.86 -0.74
N ALA A 6 13.09 15.06 -0.76
CA ALA A 6 13.87 14.73 0.42
C ALA A 6 15.18 15.52 0.39
N SER A 7 15.57 16.11 1.52
CA SER A 7 16.88 16.78 1.64
C SER A 7 17.83 15.86 2.40
N ASP A 8 18.88 15.38 1.73
CA ASP A 8 19.89 14.47 2.30
C ASP A 8 21.15 15.21 2.78
N GLY A 9 21.09 16.54 2.92
CA GLY A 9 22.22 17.36 3.32
C GLY A 9 23.22 17.71 2.21
N ASN A 10 23.03 17.20 0.98
CA ASN A 10 23.85 17.53 -0.20
C ASN A 10 23.04 18.05 -1.41
N GLY A 11 21.71 18.07 -1.33
CA GLY A 11 20.83 18.62 -2.35
C GLY A 11 19.36 18.30 -2.09
N LEU A 12 18.48 18.70 -3.01
CA LEU A 12 17.11 18.20 -3.08
C LEU A 12 17.12 16.93 -3.93
N VAL A 13 16.87 15.78 -3.32
CA VAL A 13 16.63 14.54 -4.03
C VAL A 13 15.14 14.47 -4.38
N VAL A 14 14.86 14.39 -5.68
CA VAL A 14 13.50 14.16 -6.21
C VAL A 14 13.24 12.66 -6.12
N GLU A 15 12.54 12.22 -5.08
CA GLU A 15 12.09 10.83 -4.98
C GLU A 15 10.78 10.67 -5.73
N MET A 16 10.81 9.87 -6.80
CA MET A 16 9.64 9.50 -7.56
C MET A 16 8.91 8.37 -6.84
N ILE A 17 7.83 8.70 -6.12
CA ILE A 17 7.02 7.68 -5.45
C ILE A 17 5.84 7.31 -6.34
N HIS A 18 5.74 6.02 -6.61
CA HIS A 18 4.61 5.47 -7.36
C HIS A 18 3.37 5.35 -6.47
N LEU A 19 2.20 5.48 -7.08
CA LEU A 19 0.95 5.18 -6.41
C LEU A 19 0.48 3.78 -6.84
N LEU A 20 0.42 2.85 -5.90
CA LEU A 20 -0.11 1.51 -6.09
C LEU A 20 -1.59 1.51 -5.68
N VAL A 21 -2.48 1.67 -6.66
CA VAL A 21 -3.92 1.54 -6.45
C VAL A 21 -4.29 0.06 -6.46
N VAL A 22 -4.80 -0.44 -5.34
CA VAL A 22 -5.18 -1.86 -5.20
C VAL A 22 -6.67 -2.02 -5.45
N GLN A 23 -7.00 -2.60 -6.60
CA GLN A 23 -8.37 -2.91 -6.97
C GLN A 23 -8.83 -4.24 -6.35
N PRO A 24 -10.10 -4.38 -5.93
CA PRO A 24 -10.67 -5.62 -5.41
C PRO A 24 -10.55 -6.81 -6.38
N GLU A 25 -10.67 -6.54 -7.67
CA GLU A 25 -10.61 -7.53 -8.75
C GLU A 25 -9.18 -7.85 -9.21
N ALA A 26 -8.18 -7.08 -8.78
CA ALA A 26 -6.79 -7.32 -9.18
C ALA A 26 -6.28 -8.62 -8.58
N SER A 27 -5.61 -9.44 -9.40
CA SER A 27 -5.00 -10.65 -8.87
C SER A 27 -3.84 -10.29 -7.95
N VAL A 28 -3.66 -11.05 -6.86
CA VAL A 28 -2.56 -10.83 -5.91
C VAL A 28 -1.21 -10.82 -6.62
N SER A 29 -1.01 -11.75 -7.57
CA SER A 29 0.26 -11.85 -8.30
C SER A 29 0.58 -10.57 -9.06
N GLU A 30 -0.42 -9.91 -9.65
CA GLU A 30 -0.24 -8.64 -10.35
C GLU A 30 0.13 -7.52 -9.40
N VAL A 31 -0.57 -7.41 -8.27
CA VAL A 31 -0.29 -6.40 -7.25
C VAL A 31 1.11 -6.57 -6.67
N GLU A 32 1.53 -7.81 -6.37
CA GLU A 32 2.88 -8.11 -5.87
C GLU A 32 3.97 -7.79 -6.90
N LYS A 33 3.75 -8.17 -8.17
CA LYS A 33 4.70 -7.84 -9.27
C LYS A 33 4.84 -6.33 -9.44
N LEU A 34 3.73 -5.60 -9.38
CA LEU A 34 3.72 -4.16 -9.54
C LEU A 34 4.38 -3.45 -8.34
N ALA A 35 4.04 -3.86 -7.12
CA ALA A 35 4.67 -3.38 -5.89
C ALA A 35 6.19 -3.57 -5.92
N ARG A 36 6.66 -4.74 -6.35
CA ARG A 36 8.09 -5.03 -6.50
C ARG A 36 8.74 -4.09 -7.52
N ARG A 37 8.10 -3.88 -8.67
CA ARG A 37 8.61 -2.97 -9.70
C ARG A 37 8.76 -1.55 -9.14
N TYR A 38 7.73 -1.04 -8.46
CA TYR A 38 7.77 0.29 -7.89
C TYR A 38 8.80 0.44 -6.77
N ALA A 39 8.94 -0.59 -5.92
CA ALA A 39 9.99 -0.61 -4.89
C ALA A 39 11.40 -0.48 -5.48
N MET A 40 11.64 -1.00 -6.69
CA MET A 40 12.94 -0.90 -7.37
C MET A 40 13.20 0.47 -8.01
N THR A 41 12.17 1.29 -8.26
CA THR A 41 12.27 2.53 -9.03
C THR A 41 12.11 3.81 -8.20
N GLY A 42 11.94 3.69 -6.88
CA GLY A 42 11.77 4.85 -5.99
C GLY A 42 10.78 4.63 -4.85
N GLY A 43 10.16 3.46 -4.78
CA GLY A 43 9.15 3.15 -3.77
C GLY A 43 7.73 3.38 -4.25
N PHE A 44 6.77 3.03 -3.41
CA PHE A 44 5.36 3.24 -3.68
C PHE A 44 4.60 3.59 -2.42
N GLU A 45 3.44 4.21 -2.60
CA GLU A 45 2.37 4.33 -1.62
C GLU A 45 1.18 3.49 -2.04
N VAL A 46 0.44 2.98 -1.05
CA VAL A 46 -0.76 2.20 -1.31
C VAL A 46 -1.95 3.15 -1.25
N ALA A 47 -2.79 3.08 -2.27
CA ALA A 47 -4.09 3.72 -2.30
C ALA A 47 -5.17 2.70 -2.61
N LEU A 48 -6.38 3.03 -2.19
CA LEU A 48 -7.58 2.29 -2.49
C LEU A 48 -8.52 3.17 -3.34
N PRO A 49 -9.43 2.58 -4.10
CA PRO A 49 -10.49 3.33 -4.76
C PRO A 49 -11.28 4.17 -3.76
N GLU A 50 -11.62 5.40 -4.12
CA GLU A 50 -12.37 6.32 -3.25
C GLU A 50 -13.69 5.69 -2.80
N SER A 51 -14.37 5.01 -3.72
CA SER A 51 -15.64 4.34 -3.49
C SER A 51 -15.46 2.82 -3.45
N LEU A 52 -15.08 2.30 -2.29
CA LEU A 52 -15.16 0.85 -2.01
C LEU A 52 -16.47 0.53 -1.30
N SER A 53 -17.21 -0.44 -1.82
CA SER A 53 -18.34 -1.05 -1.12
C SER A 53 -17.86 -1.89 0.08
N SER A 54 -18.76 -2.17 1.02
CA SER A 54 -18.45 -3.04 2.16
C SER A 54 -18.03 -4.45 1.72
N SER A 55 -18.61 -4.96 0.62
CA SER A 55 -18.26 -6.27 0.06
C SER A 55 -16.83 -6.28 -0.49
N GLU A 56 -16.42 -5.23 -1.19
CA GLU A 56 -15.07 -5.12 -1.75
C GLU A 56 -14.01 -4.94 -0.66
N ARG A 57 -14.30 -4.14 0.37
CA ARG A 57 -13.43 -4.05 1.55
C ARG A 57 -13.25 -5.41 2.21
N PHE A 58 -14.34 -6.15 2.39
CA PHE A 58 -14.30 -7.49 2.96
C PHE A 58 -13.47 -8.46 2.11
N GLN A 59 -13.64 -8.43 0.79
CA GLN A 59 -12.85 -9.25 -0.14
C GLN A 59 -11.36 -8.93 -0.04
N LEU A 60 -10.98 -7.65 -0.06
CA LEU A 60 -9.59 -7.24 0.10
C LEU A 60 -9.01 -7.71 1.43
N ARG A 61 -9.75 -7.54 2.54
CA ARG A 61 -9.31 -8.03 3.85
C ARG A 61 -9.11 -9.56 3.85
N ALA A 62 -10.08 -10.32 3.34
CA ALA A 62 -10.02 -11.78 3.26
C ALA A 62 -8.83 -12.28 2.42
N VAL A 63 -8.43 -11.53 1.39
CA VAL A 63 -7.27 -11.86 0.56
C VAL A 63 -5.96 -11.49 1.27
N TRP A 64 -5.85 -10.32 1.87
CA TRP A 64 -4.56 -9.80 2.35
C TRP A 64 -4.22 -10.15 3.80
N GLU A 65 -5.21 -10.41 4.65
CA GLU A 65 -5.02 -10.75 6.06
C GLU A 65 -4.24 -12.06 6.30
N PRO A 66 -4.52 -13.18 5.61
CA PRO A 66 -3.75 -14.42 5.77
C PRO A 66 -2.27 -14.25 5.40
N ARG A 67 -1.94 -13.30 4.53
CA ARG A 67 -0.54 -13.02 4.13
C ARG A 67 0.27 -12.39 5.25
N LEU A 68 -0.36 -11.94 6.32
CA LEU A 68 0.33 -11.44 7.51
C LEU A 68 0.76 -12.54 8.48
N GLU A 69 0.25 -13.77 8.35
CA GLU A 69 0.61 -14.89 9.25
C GLU A 69 2.11 -15.21 9.22
N LYS A 70 2.77 -14.93 8.08
CA LYS A 70 4.22 -15.08 7.94
C LYS A 70 5.04 -14.03 8.70
N TYR A 71 4.40 -13.01 9.30
CA TYR A 71 5.06 -11.96 10.06
C TYR A 71 4.56 -11.94 11.51
N PRO A 72 5.48 -11.87 12.50
CA PRO A 72 5.10 -11.73 13.91
C PRO A 72 4.18 -10.52 14.13
N ALA A 73 3.17 -10.69 14.97
CA ALA A 73 2.27 -9.61 15.38
C ALA A 73 3.07 -8.44 15.99
N GLY A 74 2.70 -7.21 15.65
CA GLY A 74 3.37 -6.00 16.14
C GLY A 74 4.78 -5.74 15.58
N SER A 75 5.31 -6.60 14.71
CA SER A 75 6.64 -6.37 14.12
C SER A 75 6.63 -5.25 13.07
N ALA A 76 7.70 -4.47 13.01
CA ALA A 76 7.90 -3.47 11.96
C ALA A 76 7.82 -4.11 10.55
N ALA A 77 8.30 -5.35 10.40
CA ALA A 77 8.20 -6.11 9.16
C ALA A 77 6.74 -6.36 8.73
N ARG A 78 5.83 -6.57 9.69
CA ARG A 78 4.39 -6.73 9.42
C ARG A 78 3.80 -5.44 8.86
N CYS A 79 4.06 -4.31 9.52
CA CYS A 79 3.56 -3.00 9.11
C CYS A 79 4.12 -2.55 7.75
N SER A 80 5.42 -2.81 7.50
CA SER A 80 6.08 -2.46 6.24
C SER A 80 5.80 -3.43 5.09
N SER A 81 5.22 -4.60 5.37
CA SER A 81 4.85 -5.57 4.33
C SER A 81 3.75 -5.03 3.42
N LEU A 82 3.70 -5.47 2.16
CA LEU A 82 2.64 -5.07 1.22
C LEU A 82 1.24 -5.31 1.81
N ALA A 83 1.01 -6.48 2.40
CA ALA A 83 -0.25 -6.82 3.05
C ALA A 83 -0.58 -5.88 4.21
N GLY A 84 0.41 -5.54 5.05
CA GLY A 84 0.22 -4.62 6.17
C GLY A 84 -0.12 -3.22 5.72
N ARG A 85 0.53 -2.74 4.65
CA ARG A 85 0.25 -1.42 4.06
C ARG A 85 -1.14 -1.35 3.43
N ILE A 86 -1.59 -2.42 2.77
CA ILE A 86 -2.95 -2.52 2.20
C ILE A 86 -4.01 -2.53 3.29
N LEU A 87 -3.81 -3.33 4.34
CA LEU A 87 -4.75 -3.40 5.46
C LEU A 87 -4.80 -2.09 6.25
N GLY A 88 -3.65 -1.42 6.43
CA GLY A 88 -3.62 -0.07 7.02
C GLY A 88 -4.39 0.96 6.16
N ALA A 89 -4.27 0.89 4.83
CA ALA A 89 -5.05 1.74 3.93
C ALA A 89 -6.56 1.44 4.00
N LEU A 90 -6.94 0.16 4.16
CA LEU A 90 -8.34 -0.24 4.38
C LEU A 90 -8.89 0.32 5.69
N GLU A 91 -8.13 0.22 6.78
CA GLU A 91 -8.52 0.75 8.09
C GLU A 91 -8.65 2.28 8.08
N ALA A 92 -7.81 3.00 7.32
CA ALA A 92 -7.94 4.43 7.12
C ALA A 92 -9.20 4.78 6.30
N HIS A 93 -9.46 4.01 5.22
CA HIS A 93 -10.68 4.14 4.40
C HIS A 93 -11.95 3.94 5.24
N GLU A 94 -11.96 2.91 6.11
CA GLU A 94 -13.08 2.60 7.01
C GLU A 94 -13.32 3.69 8.06
N ARG A 95 -12.27 4.39 8.49
CA ARG A 95 -12.35 5.52 9.44
C ARG A 95 -12.73 6.84 8.78
N GLY A 96 -12.84 6.89 7.45
CA GLY A 96 -13.05 8.13 6.71
C GLY A 96 -11.84 9.06 6.71
N GLU A 97 -10.66 8.55 7.05
CA GLU A 97 -9.38 9.28 7.08
C GLU A 97 -8.74 9.28 5.68
N ILE A 98 -9.51 9.64 4.65
CA ILE A 98 -8.96 9.85 3.31
C ILE A 98 -8.70 11.34 3.13
N GLU A 99 -7.50 11.78 3.51
CA GLU A 99 -6.89 12.99 2.98
C GLU A 99 -6.37 12.66 1.57
N LEU A 100 -7.01 13.23 0.55
CA LEU A 100 -6.41 13.44 -0.78
C LEU A 100 -5.83 14.85 -0.84
#